data_AF-A0A1F6X0Y2-F1
#
_entry.id   AF-A0A1F6X0Y2-F1
#
_cell.length_a   1.000
_cell.length_b   1.000
_cell.length_c   1.000
_cell.angle_alpha   90.00
_cell.angle_beta   90.00
_cell.angle_gamma   90.00
#
_symmetry.space_group_name_H-M   'P 1'
#
loop_
_entity.id
_entity.type
_entity.pdbx_description
1 polymer ?
#
loop_
_entity_poly.entity_id
_entity_poly.type
_entity_poly.pdbx_seq_one_letter_code
_entity_poly.pdbx_strand_id
1 'polypeptide(L)'
;MFCENCGNKLKDGHKFCTKCGHSNTLGAKEEKTTALSDEKWWYRLAKVAYVFLYLPLLLVVPLVWSENSSNYDYYTRSYTDTAGEAFWYSLLTLIIWVVVVRLIKITFLYIALAKKPQWKKEFKKFF
;
A
#
# COMPACT_ATOMS: atom_id res chain seq x y z
N MET A 1 17.18 -45.77 -6.34
CA MET A 1 18.22 -45.09 -5.51
C MET A 1 18.83 -46.08 -4.51
N PHE A 2 19.99 -45.81 -3.92
CA PHE A 2 20.57 -46.66 -2.85
C PHE A 2 20.50 -45.92 -1.51
N CYS A 3 20.30 -46.64 -0.42
CA CYS A 3 20.27 -46.06 0.92
C CYS A 3 21.68 -45.60 1.32
N GLU A 4 21.81 -44.35 1.75
CA GLU A 4 23.09 -43.74 2.11
C GLU A 4 23.75 -44.42 3.33
N ASN A 5 22.94 -45.00 4.23
CA ASN A 5 23.44 -45.59 5.47
C ASN A 5 23.86 -47.07 5.33
N CYS A 6 23.21 -47.84 4.44
CA CYS A 6 23.47 -49.30 4.35
C CYS A 6 23.74 -49.80 2.94
N GLY A 7 23.74 -48.92 1.93
CA GLY A 7 23.98 -49.24 0.52
C GLY A 7 22.87 -50.06 -0.14
N ASN A 8 21.76 -50.36 0.55
CA ASN A 8 20.71 -51.21 0.01
C ASN A 8 19.94 -50.51 -1.12
N LYS A 9 19.56 -51.25 -2.17
CA LYS A 9 18.79 -50.71 -3.30
C LYS A 9 17.36 -50.43 -2.86
N LEU A 10 17.00 -49.14 -2.82
CA LEU A 10 15.66 -48.68 -2.50
C LEU A 10 14.83 -48.69 -3.79
N LYS A 11 13.64 -49.30 -3.71
CA LYS A 11 12.60 -49.19 -4.73
C LYS A 11 12.04 -47.76 -4.72
N ASP A 12 11.72 -47.26 -5.90
CA ASP A 12 11.26 -45.87 -6.05
C ASP A 12 9.94 -45.65 -5.28
N GLY A 13 9.89 -44.58 -4.48
CA GLY A 13 8.73 -44.21 -3.65
C GLY A 13 8.78 -44.63 -2.17
N HIS A 14 9.76 -45.42 -1.73
CA HIS A 14 9.88 -45.80 -0.31
C HIS A 14 10.56 -44.70 0.53
N LYS A 15 9.80 -44.10 1.46
CA LYS A 15 10.30 -43.05 2.37
C LYS A 15 11.37 -43.54 3.37
N PHE A 16 11.38 -44.84 3.66
CA PHE A 16 12.29 -45.46 4.62
C PHE A 16 12.91 -46.73 4.01
N CYS A 17 14.15 -47.02 4.37
CA CYS A 17 14.81 -48.26 4.00
C CYS A 17 14.18 -49.43 4.73
N THR A 18 13.63 -50.40 4.00
CA THR A 18 13.03 -51.61 4.58
C THR A 18 14.03 -52.53 5.29
N LYS A 19 15.34 -52.31 5.08
CA LYS A 19 16.40 -53.15 5.67
C LYS A 19 16.98 -52.58 6.96
N CYS A 20 17.20 -51.26 7.03
CA CYS A 20 17.83 -50.62 8.19
C CYS A 20 16.95 -49.58 8.89
N GLY A 21 15.73 -49.32 8.38
CA GLY A 21 14.81 -48.33 8.93
C GLY A 21 15.18 -46.87 8.63
N HIS A 22 16.34 -46.59 8.02
CA HIS A 22 16.80 -45.23 7.76
C HIS A 22 15.88 -44.48 6.78
N SER A 23 15.43 -43.28 7.15
CA SER A 23 14.59 -42.42 6.32
C SER A 23 15.39 -41.84 5.16
N ASN A 24 15.02 -42.17 3.93
CA ASN A 24 15.62 -41.58 2.72
C ASN A 24 14.62 -40.59 2.13
N THR A 25 14.16 -39.64 2.93
CA THR A 25 13.30 -38.55 2.48
C THR A 25 14.11 -37.54 1.67
N LEU A 26 14.54 -37.96 0.48
CA LEU A 26 14.91 -37.05 -0.60
C LEU A 26 13.61 -36.37 -1.07
N GLY A 27 13.19 -35.33 -0.36
CA GLY A 27 12.05 -34.50 -0.75
C GLY A 27 11.09 -34.05 0.35
N ALA A 28 11.37 -34.31 1.64
CA ALA A 28 10.70 -33.57 2.71
C ALA A 28 11.37 -32.20 2.89
N LYS A 29 11.16 -31.31 1.92
CA LYS A 29 11.21 -29.86 2.17
C LYS A 29 9.79 -29.31 2.10
N GLU A 30 8.89 -29.87 2.90
CA GLU A 30 7.59 -29.27 3.16
C GLU A 30 7.48 -28.94 4.64
N GLU A 31 8.34 -28.03 5.09
CA GLU A 31 8.09 -27.28 6.33
C GLU A 31 8.88 -25.96 6.32
N LYS A 32 8.78 -25.18 5.24
CA LYS A 32 9.19 -23.77 5.21
C LYS A 32 8.32 -22.99 4.22
N THR A 33 7.01 -22.95 4.45
CA THR A 33 6.11 -22.16 3.60
C THR A 33 5.05 -21.39 4.37
N THR A 34 5.37 -20.88 5.57
CA THR A 34 4.55 -19.87 6.24
C THR A 34 5.36 -18.83 7.03
N ALA A 35 6.69 -18.81 6.94
CA ALA A 35 7.53 -17.81 7.61
C ALA A 35 8.24 -16.84 6.65
N LEU A 36 8.13 -17.04 5.33
CA LEU A 36 8.77 -16.21 4.30
C LEU A 36 7.78 -15.70 3.23
N SER A 37 6.52 -15.47 3.62
CA SER A 37 5.52 -14.82 2.76
C SER A 37 4.94 -13.54 3.40
N ASP A 38 5.37 -13.20 4.62
CA ASP A 38 4.78 -12.12 5.43
C ASP A 38 5.50 -10.77 5.29
N GLU A 39 6.59 -10.73 4.51
CA GLU A 39 7.35 -9.50 4.22
C GLU A 39 6.54 -8.46 3.42
N LYS A 40 5.36 -8.81 2.90
CA LYS A 40 4.55 -7.93 2.05
C LYS A 40 3.13 -7.64 2.51
N TRP A 41 2.66 -8.21 3.62
CA TRP A 41 1.29 -7.97 4.09
C TRP A 41 1.07 -6.49 4.45
N TRP A 42 2.08 -5.85 5.07
CA TRP A 42 2.06 -4.43 5.40
C TRP A 42 1.86 -3.53 4.18
N TYR A 43 2.30 -3.91 2.97
CA TYR A 43 2.00 -3.15 1.76
C TYR A 43 0.52 -3.22 1.38
N ARG A 44 -0.16 -4.33 1.66
CA ARG A 44 -1.60 -4.45 1.44
C ARG A 44 -2.35 -3.53 2.40
N LEU A 45 -1.97 -3.55 3.68
CA LEU A 45 -2.56 -2.67 4.70
C LEU A 45 -2.26 -1.19 4.42
N ALA A 46 -1.02 -0.84 4.06
CA ALA A 46 -0.65 0.53 3.69
C ALA A 46 -1.39 1.02 2.44
N LYS A 47 -1.67 0.14 1.47
CA LYS A 47 -2.47 0.50 0.28
C LYS A 47 -3.91 0.83 0.66
N VAL A 48 -4.49 0.04 1.56
CA VAL A 48 -5.84 0.28 2.09
C VAL A 48 -5.87 1.59 2.88
N ALA A 49 -4.91 1.81 3.79
CA ALA A 49 -4.77 3.06 4.53
C ALA A 49 -4.58 4.29 3.63
N TYR A 50 -3.82 4.15 2.54
CA TYR A 50 -3.63 5.22 1.54
C TYR A 50 -4.93 5.58 0.81
N VAL A 51 -5.81 4.60 0.53
CA VAL A 51 -7.13 4.88 -0.04
C VAL A 51 -8.04 5.55 0.99
N PHE A 52 -7.99 5.11 2.25
CA PHE A 52 -8.73 5.75 3.34
C PHE A 52 -8.32 7.20 3.59
N LEU A 53 -7.08 7.59 3.30
CA LEU A 53 -6.65 9.00 3.34
C LEU A 53 -7.39 9.90 2.34
N TYR A 54 -8.07 9.35 1.33
CA TYR A 54 -8.95 10.12 0.44
C TYR A 54 -10.40 10.18 0.93
N LEU A 55 -10.79 9.36 1.92
CA LEU A 55 -12.16 9.35 2.43
C LEU A 55 -12.60 10.70 3.03
N PRO A 56 -11.76 11.45 3.78
CA PRO A 56 -12.12 12.77 4.27
C PRO A 56 -12.37 13.79 3.16
N LEU A 57 -11.76 13.63 1.99
CA LEU A 57 -11.93 14.53 0.85
C LEU A 57 -13.39 14.59 0.37
N LEU A 58 -14.14 13.48 0.52
CA LEU A 58 -15.58 13.45 0.22
C LEU A 58 -16.41 14.34 1.15
N LEU A 59 -15.93 14.61 2.37
CA LEU A 59 -16.60 15.51 3.31
C LEU A 59 -16.06 16.94 3.21
N VAL A 60 -14.75 17.09 3.01
CA VAL A 60 -14.08 18.39 2.93
C VAL A 60 -14.51 19.18 1.69
N VAL A 61 -14.66 18.54 0.53
CA VAL A 61 -15.00 19.27 -0.71
C VAL A 61 -16.39 19.90 -0.64
N PRO A 62 -17.48 19.19 -0.24
CA PRO A 62 -18.78 19.82 -0.03
C PRO A 62 -18.78 20.91 1.05
N LEU A 63 -17.99 20.73 2.12
CA LEU A 63 -17.86 21.71 3.18
C LEU A 63 -17.23 23.02 2.67
N VAL A 64 -16.07 22.92 2.00
CA VAL A 64 -15.37 24.07 1.41
C VAL A 64 -16.26 24.79 0.39
N TRP A 65 -17.00 24.03 -0.41
CA TRP A 65 -17.95 24.64 -1.34
C TRP A 65 -19.06 25.39 -0.62
N SER A 66 -19.68 24.76 0.39
CA SER A 66 -20.78 25.36 1.16
C SER A 66 -20.37 26.62 1.91
N GLU A 67 -19.16 26.66 2.46
CA GLU A 67 -18.67 27.83 3.19
C GLU A 67 -18.34 29.00 2.26
N ASN A 68 -17.90 28.69 1.03
CA ASN A 68 -17.39 29.69 0.11
C ASN A 68 -18.36 30.05 -1.02
N SER A 69 -19.58 29.47 -1.05
CA SER A 69 -20.58 29.71 -2.10
C SER A 69 -21.28 31.06 -1.99
N SER A 70 -21.32 31.65 -0.80
CA SER A 70 -21.98 32.92 -0.54
C SER A 70 -21.08 33.83 0.29
N ASN A 71 -20.95 35.09 -0.11
CA ASN A 71 -20.24 36.10 0.66
C ASN A 71 -21.23 37.13 1.20
N TYR A 72 -21.12 37.44 2.51
CA TYR A 72 -21.94 38.46 3.15
C TYR A 72 -21.25 39.82 3.04
N ASP A 73 -21.82 40.70 2.25
CA ASP A 73 -21.35 42.08 2.16
C ASP A 73 -21.93 42.89 3.32
N TYR A 74 -21.05 43.33 4.21
CA TYR A 74 -21.42 44.12 5.38
C TYR A 74 -21.95 45.51 5.03
N TYR A 75 -21.47 46.12 3.94
CA TYR A 75 -21.85 47.48 3.53
C TYR A 75 -23.19 47.52 2.83
N THR A 76 -23.46 46.53 1.97
CA THR A 76 -24.75 46.41 1.28
C THR A 76 -25.77 45.55 2.02
N ARG A 77 -25.35 44.89 3.11
CA ARG A 77 -26.19 44.02 3.97
C ARG A 77 -26.89 42.92 3.19
N SER A 78 -26.20 42.40 2.17
CA SER A 78 -26.75 41.43 1.21
C SER A 78 -25.78 40.27 0.99
N TYR A 79 -26.33 39.11 0.61
CA TYR A 79 -25.53 37.97 0.18
C TYR A 79 -25.31 38.05 -1.32
N THR A 80 -24.06 37.83 -1.74
CA THR A 80 -23.71 37.69 -3.15
C THR A 80 -23.30 36.24 -3.43
N ASP A 81 -23.84 35.67 -4.51
CA ASP A 81 -23.50 34.31 -4.92
C ASP A 81 -22.11 34.30 -5.55
N THR A 82 -21.14 33.71 -4.87
CA THR A 82 -19.73 33.64 -5.27
C THR A 82 -19.36 32.23 -5.72
N ALA A 83 -20.25 31.58 -6.48
CA ALA A 83 -20.07 30.21 -6.96
C ALA A 83 -18.73 29.99 -7.71
N GLY A 84 -18.27 31.00 -8.46
CA GLY A 84 -16.98 30.95 -9.14
C GLY A 84 -15.78 30.90 -8.19
N GLU A 85 -15.80 31.64 -7.09
CA GLU A 85 -14.73 31.60 -6.08
C GLU A 85 -14.74 30.25 -5.36
N ALA A 86 -15.92 29.79 -4.95
CA ALA A 86 -16.09 28.51 -4.27
C ALA A 86 -15.57 27.33 -5.10
N PHE A 87 -15.75 27.40 -6.43
CA PHE A 87 -15.17 26.45 -7.36
C PHE A 87 -13.64 26.45 -7.30
N TRP A 88 -13.00 27.63 -7.35
CA TRP A 88 -11.54 27.74 -7.30
C TRP A 88 -10.96 27.24 -5.97
N TYR A 89 -11.59 27.55 -4.84
CA TYR A 89 -11.15 27.02 -3.55
C TYR A 89 -11.31 25.50 -3.46
N SER A 90 -12.42 24.96 -3.97
CA SER A 90 -12.61 23.50 -4.03
C SER A 90 -11.54 22.83 -4.88
N LEU A 91 -11.22 23.40 -6.05
CA LEU A 91 -10.17 22.91 -6.95
C LEU A 91 -8.78 22.98 -6.28
N LEU A 92 -8.45 24.10 -5.65
CA LEU A 92 -7.19 24.28 -4.94
C LEU A 92 -7.06 23.27 -3.79
N THR A 93 -8.12 23.06 -3.00
CA THR A 93 -8.14 22.07 -1.92
C THR A 93 -7.91 20.66 -2.45
N LEU A 94 -8.49 20.28 -3.59
CA LEU A 94 -8.22 19.00 -4.25
C LEU A 94 -6.75 18.84 -4.63
N ILE A 95 -6.14 19.86 -5.24
CA ILE A 95 -4.73 19.86 -5.63
C ILE A 95 -3.83 19.68 -4.39
N ILE A 96 -4.04 20.51 -3.37
CA ILE A 96 -3.27 20.45 -2.12
C ILE A 96 -3.40 19.07 -1.49
N TRP A 97 -4.62 18.53 -1.39
CA TRP A 97 -4.85 17.21 -0.81
C TRP A 97 -4.09 16.10 -1.55
N VAL A 98 -4.15 16.10 -2.88
CA VAL A 98 -3.41 15.13 -3.70
C VAL A 98 -1.91 15.25 -3.47
N VAL A 99 -1.37 16.46 -3.39
CA VAL A 99 0.06 16.69 -3.11
C VAL A 99 0.43 16.18 -1.72
N VAL A 100 -0.34 16.53 -0.68
CA VAL A 100 -0.11 16.10 0.71
C VAL A 100 -0.14 14.57 0.81
N VAL A 101 -1.15 13.91 0.25
CA VAL A 101 -1.27 12.45 0.28
C VAL A 101 -0.12 11.78 -0.49
N ARG A 102 0.34 12.36 -1.61
CA ARG A 102 1.55 11.88 -2.32
C ARG A 102 2.80 12.04 -1.48
N LEU A 103 2.98 13.16 -0.78
CA LEU A 103 4.11 13.38 0.13
C LEU A 103 4.09 12.38 1.29
N ILE A 104 2.93 12.17 1.92
CA ILE A 104 2.76 11.18 2.99
C ILE A 104 3.20 9.79 2.51
N LYS A 105 2.80 9.38 1.30
CA LYS A 105 3.22 8.10 0.72
C LYS A 105 4.74 8.02 0.54
N ILE A 106 5.38 9.07 0.04
CA ILE A 106 6.84 9.09 -0.16
C ILE A 106 7.56 9.03 1.19
N THR A 107 7.13 9.83 2.16
CA THR A 107 7.68 9.84 3.52
C THR A 107 7.51 8.50 4.22
N PHE A 108 6.32 7.89 4.11
CA PHE A 108 6.06 6.55 4.65
C PHE A 108 6.98 5.50 4.02
N LEU A 109 7.14 5.50 2.68
CA LEU A 109 8.05 4.58 2.00
C LEU A 109 9.52 4.82 2.38
N TYR A 110 9.91 6.06 2.65
CA TYR A 110 11.25 6.38 3.12
C TYR A 110 11.49 5.83 4.53
N ILE A 111 10.58 6.07 5.47
CA ILE A 111 10.70 5.63 6.87
C ILE A 111 10.59 4.10 6.97
N ALA A 112 9.58 3.50 6.34
CA ALA A 112 9.31 2.08 6.48
C ALA A 112 10.34 1.18 5.77
N LEU A 113 11.00 1.67 4.71
CA LEU A 113 11.91 0.86 3.89
C LEU A 113 13.35 1.35 3.90
N ALA A 114 13.66 2.43 4.65
CA ALA A 114 14.94 3.14 4.60
C ALA A 114 15.42 3.44 3.16
N LYS A 115 14.47 3.51 2.21
CA LYS A 115 14.77 3.55 0.78
C LYS A 115 14.73 5.00 0.32
N LYS A 116 15.86 5.49 -0.21
CA LYS A 116 15.97 6.87 -0.71
C LYS A 116 14.83 7.22 -1.69
N PRO A 117 14.15 8.37 -1.51
CA PRO A 117 13.05 8.77 -2.37
C PRO A 117 13.56 9.04 -3.80
N GLN A 118 12.97 8.38 -4.79
CA GLN A 118 13.35 8.59 -6.21
C GLN A 118 12.53 9.72 -6.84
N TRP A 119 12.76 10.96 -6.36
CA TRP A 119 12.05 12.17 -6.79
C TRP A 119 12.00 12.33 -8.31
N LYS A 120 13.09 12.02 -9.02
CA LYS A 120 13.18 12.08 -10.50
C LYS A 120 12.08 11.27 -11.21
N LYS A 121 11.69 10.11 -10.66
CA LYS A 121 10.64 9.26 -11.22
C LYS A 121 9.24 9.71 -10.83
N GLU A 122 9.08 10.26 -9.63
CA GLU A 122 7.78 10.79 -9.17
C GLU A 122 7.42 12.07 -9.90
N PHE A 123 8.36 13.00 -10.12
CA PHE A 123 8.12 14.22 -10.90
C PHE A 123 7.77 13.93 -12.36
N LYS A 124 8.33 12.88 -12.96
CA LYS A 124 7.98 12.44 -14.32
C LYS A 124 6.54 11.93 -14.44
N LYS A 125 5.80 11.69 -13.35
CA LYS A 125 4.36 11.36 -13.41
C LYS A 125 3.46 12.59 -13.48
N PHE A 126 4.03 13.79 -13.32
CA PHE A 126 3.29 15.05 -13.38
C PHE A 126 3.48 15.78 -14.72
N PHE A 127 4.51 15.44 -15.50
CA PHE A 127 4.81 15.96 -16.83
C PHE A 127 4.61 14.85 -17.87
#